data_AF-A0A7X6PS24-F1
#
_entry.id   AF-A0A7X6PS24-F1
#
_cell.length_a   1.000
_cell.length_b   1.000
_cell.length_c   1.000
_cell.angle_alpha   90.00
_cell.angle_beta   90.00
_cell.angle_gamma   90.00
#
_symmetry.space_group_name_H-M   'P 1'
#
loop_
_entity.id
_entity.type
_entity.pdbx_description
1 polymer ?
#
loop_
_entity_poly.entity_id
_entity_poly.type
_entity_poly.pdbx_seq_one_letter_code
_entity_poly.pdbx_strand_id
1 'polypeptide(L)'
;MQERDYCSTVKCNVISAGDQPTCPTGTDLPCCRCEDTIDHPLKQFIANSATLSFITSTRARITGGLVFLAAAFILKDYATLSFFLFLTSYLVVGTGVIIQALLGLTRGKVFSEHFLMSIATIGAFIIGEYAEGCVVMVLYLIGEELEHR
;
A
#
# COMPACT_ATOMS: atom_id res chain seq x y z
N MET A 1 -12.88 -19.61 -0.93
CA MET A 1 -13.45 -19.41 -2.27
C MET A 1 -13.05 -18.01 -2.72
N GLN A 2 -11.98 -17.79 -3.50
CA GLN A 2 -11.75 -16.51 -4.21
C GLN A 2 -10.56 -16.50 -5.20
N GLU A 3 -10.29 -17.58 -5.96
CA GLU A 3 -9.27 -17.53 -7.03
C GLU A 3 -9.81 -17.90 -8.41
N ARG A 4 -10.86 -18.73 -8.49
CA ARG A 4 -11.43 -19.14 -9.79
C ARG A 4 -12.35 -18.10 -10.45
N ASP A 5 -13.03 -17.26 -9.68
CA ASP A 5 -13.98 -16.28 -10.24
C ASP A 5 -13.29 -14.99 -10.74
N TYR A 6 -12.11 -14.65 -10.22
CA TYR A 6 -11.41 -13.40 -10.50
C TYR A 6 -10.89 -13.30 -11.95
N CYS A 7 -10.48 -14.43 -12.55
CA CYS A 7 -9.94 -14.43 -13.92
C CYS A 7 -11.02 -14.43 -15.02
N SER A 8 -12.31 -14.63 -14.69
CA SER A 8 -13.39 -14.61 -15.67
C SER A 8 -13.70 -13.20 -16.20
N THR A 9 -13.31 -12.16 -15.45
CA THR A 9 -13.59 -10.74 -15.77
C THR A 9 -12.41 -10.03 -16.44
N VAL A 10 -11.24 -10.66 -16.53
CA VAL A 10 -9.97 -10.07 -17.00
C VAL A 10 -9.58 -10.64 -18.38
N LYS A 11 -8.91 -9.86 -19.25
CA LYS A 11 -8.46 -10.33 -20.56
C LYS A 11 -7.37 -11.41 -20.42
N CYS A 12 -7.52 -12.52 -21.13
CA CYS A 12 -6.48 -13.54 -21.26
C CYS A 12 -5.37 -13.06 -22.22
N ASN A 13 -4.12 -13.08 -21.74
CA ASN A 13 -2.93 -12.97 -22.59
C ASN A 13 -2.36 -14.38 -22.83
N VAL A 14 -2.14 -14.73 -24.10
CA VAL A 14 -1.64 -16.06 -24.48
C VAL A 14 -0.13 -16.09 -24.25
N ILE A 15 0.34 -16.97 -23.35
CA ILE A 15 1.77 -17.14 -23.05
C ILE A 15 2.32 -18.45 -23.62
N SER A 16 3.60 -18.45 -23.96
CA SER A 16 4.31 -19.64 -24.44
C SER A 16 4.85 -20.48 -23.27
N ALA A 17 4.99 -21.80 -23.46
CA ALA A 17 5.10 -22.85 -22.44
C ALA A 17 6.39 -22.89 -21.58
N GLY A 18 6.95 -21.74 -21.20
CA GLY A 18 8.24 -21.64 -20.50
C GLY A 18 8.22 -20.99 -19.11
N ASP A 19 7.08 -20.51 -18.59
CA ASP A 19 7.10 -19.50 -17.52
C ASP A 19 6.28 -19.82 -16.24
N GLN A 20 5.70 -21.01 -16.03
CA GLN A 20 5.17 -21.45 -14.71
C GLN A 20 4.79 -22.96 -14.64
N PRO A 21 4.80 -23.61 -13.44
CA PRO A 21 4.74 -25.06 -13.26
C PRO A 21 3.33 -25.69 -13.21
N THR A 22 2.27 -25.01 -13.66
CA THR A 22 0.87 -25.47 -13.50
C THR A 22 0.10 -25.69 -14.80
N CYS A 23 0.74 -25.60 -15.96
CA CYS A 23 0.07 -25.87 -17.24
C CYS A 23 0.11 -27.38 -17.57
N PRO A 24 -1.03 -28.06 -17.73
CA PRO A 24 -1.06 -29.45 -18.17
C PRO A 24 -0.53 -29.54 -19.61
N THR A 25 0.57 -30.25 -19.80
CA THR A 25 1.16 -30.50 -21.12
C THR A 25 0.30 -31.54 -21.86
N GLY A 26 -0.31 -31.18 -22.99
CA GLY A 26 -0.97 -32.15 -23.88
C GLY A 26 -2.39 -31.83 -24.36
N THR A 27 -2.90 -30.62 -24.14
CA THR A 27 -4.12 -30.14 -24.80
C THR A 27 -3.76 -29.07 -25.83
N ASP A 28 -4.36 -29.10 -27.03
CA ASP A 28 -4.21 -28.07 -28.08
C ASP A 28 -4.80 -26.69 -27.67
N LEU A 29 -5.00 -26.45 -26.36
CA LEU A 29 -5.50 -25.19 -25.85
C LEU A 29 -4.33 -24.24 -25.51
N PRO A 30 -4.37 -22.97 -25.98
CA PRO A 30 -3.40 -21.96 -25.59
C PRO A 30 -3.45 -21.68 -24.08
N CYS A 31 -2.29 -21.53 -23.45
CA CYS A 31 -2.19 -21.17 -22.04
C CYS A 31 -2.55 -19.69 -21.86
N CYS A 32 -3.59 -19.43 -21.08
CA CYS A 32 -4.00 -18.08 -20.69
C CYS A 32 -3.34 -17.69 -19.37
N ARG A 33 -2.57 -16.60 -19.37
CA ARG A 33 -2.21 -15.88 -18.14
C ARG A 33 -3.16 -14.69 -17.99
N CYS A 34 -3.75 -14.55 -16.81
CA CYS A 34 -4.57 -13.39 -16.48
C CYS A 34 -3.64 -12.17 -16.37
N GLU A 35 -3.78 -11.20 -17.28
CA GLU A 35 -3.00 -9.95 -17.25
C GLU A 35 -3.83 -8.87 -16.54
N ASP A 36 -3.43 -8.47 -15.33
CA ASP A 36 -4.07 -7.37 -14.59
C ASP A 36 -3.81 -6.03 -15.29
N THR A 37 -4.65 -5.67 -16.27
CA THR A 37 -4.49 -4.48 -17.15
C THR A 37 -4.81 -3.13 -16.50
N ILE A 38 -4.97 -3.05 -15.18
CA ILE A 38 -5.32 -1.81 -14.45
C ILE A 38 -4.05 -0.98 -14.06
N ASP A 39 -2.84 -1.48 -14.31
CA ASP A 39 -1.61 -0.78 -13.91
C ASP A 39 -1.31 0.51 -14.71
N HIS A 40 -1.79 0.63 -15.96
CA HIS A 40 -1.15 1.58 -16.88
C HIS A 40 -1.61 3.04 -16.79
N PRO A 41 -2.90 3.40 -16.66
CA PRO A 41 -3.29 4.82 -16.66
C PRO A 41 -3.19 5.49 -15.28
N LEU A 42 -3.56 4.76 -14.21
CA LEU A 42 -3.58 5.32 -12.84
C LEU A 42 -2.17 5.44 -12.25
N LYS A 43 -1.29 4.47 -12.52
CA LYS A 43 0.12 4.53 -12.09
C LYS A 43 0.90 5.61 -12.82
N GLN A 44 0.56 5.91 -14.08
CA GLN A 44 1.11 7.04 -14.84
C GLN A 44 0.68 8.39 -14.24
N PHE A 45 -0.58 8.50 -13.79
CA PHE A 45 -1.10 9.71 -13.13
C PHE A 45 -0.49 9.90 -11.74
N ILE A 46 -0.34 8.81 -10.99
CA ILE A 46 0.35 8.78 -9.70
C ILE A 46 1.83 9.18 -9.89
N ALA A 47 2.55 8.57 -10.85
CA ALA A 47 3.95 8.90 -11.18
C ALA A 47 4.16 10.35 -11.69
N ASN A 48 3.13 10.98 -12.28
CA ASN A 48 3.20 12.35 -12.79
C ASN A 48 2.90 13.41 -11.72
N SER A 49 2.56 13.02 -10.49
CA SER A 49 2.58 13.96 -9.37
C SER A 49 4.03 14.15 -8.91
N ALA A 50 4.61 15.31 -9.22
CA ALA A 50 6.01 15.66 -8.96
C ALA A 50 6.47 15.51 -7.49
N THR A 51 5.52 15.36 -6.56
CA THR A 51 5.76 15.06 -5.15
C THR A 51 6.27 13.62 -4.92
N LEU A 52 6.04 12.68 -5.85
CA LEU A 52 6.32 11.26 -5.65
C LEU A 52 7.80 10.86 -5.72
N SER A 53 8.65 11.62 -6.44
CA SER A 53 10.09 11.35 -6.48
C SER A 53 10.79 11.57 -5.12
N PHE A 54 10.22 12.38 -4.23
CA PHE A 54 10.72 12.59 -2.87
C PHE A 54 10.09 11.60 -1.86
N ILE A 55 8.92 11.04 -2.19
CA ILE A 55 8.13 10.09 -1.40
C ILE A 55 8.54 8.61 -1.66
N THR A 56 9.25 8.30 -2.74
CA THR A 56 9.75 6.91 -2.97
C THR A 56 11.03 6.59 -2.19
N SER A 57 11.75 7.58 -1.64
CA SER A 57 12.93 7.29 -0.82
C SER A 57 12.50 6.94 0.61
N THR A 58 12.53 5.65 0.98
CA THR A 58 12.08 5.16 2.31
C THR A 58 12.72 5.95 3.44
N ARG A 59 14.00 6.28 3.30
CA ARG A 59 14.78 7.07 4.26
C ARG A 59 14.26 8.50 4.46
N ALA A 60 13.80 9.16 3.40
CA ALA A 60 13.26 10.52 3.48
C ALA A 60 11.87 10.55 4.17
N ARG A 61 11.05 9.52 3.94
CA ARG A 61 9.74 9.37 4.59
C ARG A 61 9.84 9.02 6.06
N ILE A 62 10.76 8.13 6.43
CA ILE A 62 11.01 7.79 7.84
C ILE A 62 11.48 9.04 8.57
N THR A 63 12.44 9.77 8.00
CA THR A 63 12.99 10.98 8.63
C THR A 63 11.94 12.09 8.76
N GLY A 64 11.21 12.40 7.67
CA GLY A 64 10.17 13.42 7.70
C GLY A 64 9.00 13.06 8.63
N GLY A 65 8.61 11.78 8.65
CA GLY A 65 7.59 11.24 9.53
C GLY A 65 7.96 11.29 11.00
N LEU A 66 9.19 10.88 11.34
CA LEU A 66 9.69 10.90 12.71
C LEU A 66 9.78 12.32 13.26
N VAL A 67 10.23 13.28 12.43
CA VAL A 67 10.27 14.71 12.80
C VAL A 67 8.87 15.27 13.05
N PHE A 68 7.92 14.96 12.16
CA PHE A 68 6.53 15.39 12.34
C PHE A 68 5.87 14.75 13.56
N LEU A 69 6.14 13.47 13.82
CA LEU A 69 5.62 12.75 14.98
C LEU A 69 6.22 13.28 16.30
N ALA A 70 7.52 13.57 16.32
CA ALA A 70 8.16 14.20 17.47
C ALA A 70 7.59 15.61 17.73
N ALA A 71 7.38 16.40 16.68
CA ALA A 71 6.73 17.71 16.80
C ALA A 71 5.29 17.60 17.31
N ALA A 72 4.52 16.61 16.84
CA ALA A 72 3.17 16.31 17.32
C ALA A 72 3.15 15.93 18.81
N PHE A 73 4.15 15.16 19.26
CA PHE A 73 4.28 14.76 20.66
C PHE A 73 4.60 15.95 21.57
N ILE A 74 5.46 16.87 21.12
CA ILE A 74 5.80 18.10 21.86
C ILE A 74 4.61 19.05 21.97
N LEU A 75 3.76 19.12 20.94
CA LEU A 75 2.61 20.02 20.87
C LEU A 75 1.30 19.35 21.34
N LYS A 76 1.39 18.22 22.06
CA LYS A 76 0.23 17.42 22.52
C LYS A 76 -0.75 18.21 23.40
N ASP A 77 -0.28 19.25 24.10
CA ASP A 77 -1.11 20.11 24.95
C ASP A 77 -2.20 20.89 24.18
N TYR A 78 -2.07 21.07 22.87
CA TYR A 78 -3.07 21.73 22.03
C TYR A 78 -3.93 20.68 21.31
N ALA A 79 -5.06 20.28 21.90
CA ALA A 79 -5.91 19.19 21.39
C ALA A 79 -6.25 19.28 19.89
N THR A 80 -6.65 20.45 19.40
CA THR A 80 -6.99 20.64 17.97
C THR A 80 -5.75 20.63 17.07
N LEU A 81 -4.65 21.26 17.50
CA LEU A 81 -3.43 21.34 16.71
C LEU A 81 -2.73 19.98 16.62
N SER A 82 -2.75 19.23 17.73
CA SER A 82 -2.26 17.86 17.86
C SER A 82 -2.94 16.92 16.87
N PHE A 83 -4.27 16.99 16.72
CA PHE A 83 -5.00 16.20 15.72
C PHE A 83 -4.51 16.44 14.29
N PHE A 84 -4.40 17.71 13.86
CA PHE A 84 -3.92 18.03 12.51
C PHE A 84 -2.46 17.63 12.30
N LEU A 85 -1.61 17.71 13.34
CA LEU A 85 -0.23 17.25 13.28
C LEU A 85 -0.12 15.73 13.16
N PHE A 86 -0.89 14.97 13.93
CA PHE A 86 -0.94 13.51 13.79
C PHE A 86 -1.51 13.09 12.45
N LEU A 87 -2.54 13.77 11.95
CA LEU A 87 -3.12 13.48 10.64
C LEU A 87 -2.13 13.76 9.50
N THR A 88 -1.42 14.88 9.54
CA THR A 88 -0.39 15.21 8.53
C THR A 88 0.80 14.27 8.61
N SER A 89 1.27 13.94 9.82
CA SER A 89 2.33 12.93 10.03
C SER A 89 1.91 11.56 9.48
N TYR A 90 0.70 11.13 9.79
CA TYR A 90 0.14 9.87 9.30
C TYR A 90 0.03 9.85 7.77
N LEU A 91 -0.42 10.94 7.14
CA LEU A 91 -0.44 11.05 5.70
C LEU A 91 0.97 10.95 5.12
N VAL A 92 1.96 11.67 5.64
CA VAL A 92 3.35 11.63 5.14
C VAL A 92 3.96 10.22 5.22
N VAL A 93 3.81 9.54 6.36
CA VAL A 93 4.37 8.20 6.57
C VAL A 93 3.54 7.14 5.84
N GLY A 94 2.22 7.22 5.93
CA GLY A 94 1.27 6.21 5.45
C GLY A 94 0.93 6.31 3.96
N THR A 95 1.26 7.40 3.26
CA THR A 95 0.89 7.61 1.84
C THR A 95 1.24 6.40 0.97
N GLY A 96 2.46 5.85 1.09
CA GLY A 96 2.85 4.68 0.30
C GLY A 96 2.03 3.44 0.65
N VAL A 97 1.80 3.16 1.94
CA VAL A 97 1.04 1.98 2.39
C VAL A 97 -0.42 2.07 1.95
N ILE A 98 -1.04 3.25 2.12
CA ILE A 98 -2.44 3.51 1.72
C ILE A 98 -2.59 3.38 0.20
N ILE A 99 -1.65 3.91 -0.58
CA ILE A 99 -1.68 3.78 -2.05
C ILE A 99 -1.57 2.30 -2.46
N GLN A 100 -0.63 1.54 -1.88
CA GLN A 100 -0.50 0.11 -2.16
C GLN A 100 -1.75 -0.68 -1.76
N ALA A 101 -2.37 -0.33 -0.63
CA ALA A 101 -3.64 -0.92 -0.19
C ALA A 101 -4.78 -0.67 -1.18
N LEU A 102 -4.93 0.58 -1.65
CA LEU A 102 -5.96 0.95 -2.63
C LEU A 102 -5.72 0.25 -3.98
N LEU A 103 -4.48 0.19 -4.45
CA LEU A 103 -4.12 -0.55 -5.66
C LEU A 103 -4.41 -2.05 -5.51
N GLY A 104 -4.06 -2.65 -4.37
CA GLY A 104 -4.37 -4.05 -4.06
C GLY A 104 -5.86 -4.35 -4.02
N LEU A 105 -6.67 -3.40 -3.53
CA LEU A 105 -8.12 -3.50 -3.48
C LEU A 105 -8.74 -3.53 -4.89
N THR A 106 -8.23 -2.73 -5.82
CA THR A 106 -8.68 -2.76 -7.23
C THR A 106 -8.38 -4.08 -7.93
N ARG A 107 -7.38 -4.85 -7.44
CA ARG A 107 -7.01 -6.19 -7.95
C ARG A 107 -7.76 -7.34 -7.24
N GLY A 108 -8.87 -7.06 -6.56
CA GLY A 108 -9.64 -8.08 -5.83
C GLY A 108 -8.94 -8.68 -4.60
N LYS A 109 -7.74 -8.21 -4.23
CA LYS A 109 -7.00 -8.61 -3.02
C LYS A 109 -7.44 -7.75 -1.83
N VAL A 110 -8.68 -7.98 -1.40
CA VAL A 110 -9.34 -7.30 -0.26
C VAL A 110 -8.69 -7.60 1.10
N PHE A 111 -7.86 -8.63 1.23
CA PHE A 111 -7.14 -8.98 2.45
C PHE A 111 -5.62 -8.98 2.23
N SER A 112 -5.11 -7.92 1.61
CA SER A 112 -3.66 -7.71 1.46
C SER A 112 -3.06 -7.12 2.74
N GLU A 113 -1.76 -7.35 2.95
CA GLU A 113 -1.01 -6.86 4.11
C GLU A 113 -1.13 -5.33 4.28
N HIS A 114 -0.87 -4.59 3.21
CA HIS A 114 -1.00 -3.13 3.22
C HIS A 114 -2.43 -2.66 3.51
N PHE A 115 -3.45 -3.42 3.09
CA PHE A 115 -4.86 -3.11 3.36
C PHE A 115 -5.23 -3.33 4.83
N LEU A 116 -4.86 -4.49 5.39
CA LEU A 116 -5.09 -4.80 6.80
C LEU A 116 -4.41 -3.78 7.71
N MET A 117 -3.23 -3.33 7.32
CA MET A 117 -2.51 -2.32 8.05
C MET A 117 -3.16 -0.93 7.94
N SER A 118 -3.58 -0.52 6.74
CA SER A 118 -4.24 0.77 6.52
C SER A 118 -5.58 0.88 7.27
N ILE A 119 -6.38 -0.20 7.29
CA ILE A 119 -7.67 -0.18 7.97
C ILE A 119 -7.50 -0.17 9.50
N ALA A 120 -6.47 -0.83 10.03
CA ALA A 120 -6.14 -0.79 11.46
C ALA A 120 -5.79 0.64 11.91
N THR A 121 -4.96 1.35 11.15
CA THR A 121 -4.56 2.71 11.49
C THR A 121 -5.69 3.72 11.30
N ILE A 122 -6.53 3.55 10.26
CA ILE A 122 -7.75 4.36 10.09
C ILE A 122 -8.72 4.11 11.26
N GLY A 123 -8.87 2.87 11.71
CA GLY A 123 -9.69 2.51 12.87
C GLY A 123 -9.22 3.19 14.16
N ALA A 124 -7.91 3.22 14.40
CA ALA A 124 -7.32 3.94 15.53
C ALA A 124 -7.64 5.45 15.49
N PHE A 125 -7.58 6.05 14.30
CA PHE A 125 -7.98 7.46 14.10
C PHE A 125 -9.48 7.70 14.38
N ILE A 126 -10.36 6.77 14.02
CA ILE A 126 -11.81 6.91 14.28
C ILE A 126 -12.11 6.87 15.79
N ILE A 127 -11.39 6.05 16.56
CA ILE A 127 -11.57 5.90 18.00
C ILE A 127 -10.91 7.04 18.79
N GLY A 128 -10.10 7.87 18.13
CA GLY A 128 -9.38 8.99 18.75
C GLY A 128 -7.97 8.64 19.23
N GLU A 129 -7.52 7.41 19.00
CA GLU A 129 -6.17 6.93 19.34
C GLU A 129 -5.19 7.19 18.19
N TYR A 130 -5.01 8.47 17.86
CA TYR A 130 -4.15 8.91 16.75
C TYR A 130 -2.68 8.49 16.94
N ALA A 131 -2.21 8.51 18.18
CA ALA A 131 -0.83 8.16 18.52
C ALA A 131 -0.55 6.69 18.22
N GLU A 132 -1.47 5.78 18.58
CA GLU A 132 -1.31 4.34 18.34
C GLU A 132 -1.27 4.03 16.83
N GLY A 133 -2.19 4.62 16.05
CA GLY A 133 -2.21 4.45 14.60
C GLY A 133 -0.93 4.94 13.93
N CYS A 134 -0.35 6.05 14.40
CA CYS A 134 0.92 6.56 13.88
C CYS A 134 2.10 5.65 14.24
N VAL A 135 2.15 5.13 15.48
CA VAL A 135 3.22 4.23 15.94
C VAL A 135 3.22 2.92 15.15
N VAL A 136 2.05 2.32 14.93
CA VAL A 136 1.90 1.11 14.10
C VAL A 136 2.43 1.36 12.68
N MET A 137 2.11 2.52 12.11
CA MET A 137 2.56 2.90 10.77
C MET A 137 4.08 3.07 10.67
N VAL A 138 4.71 3.66 11.71
CA VAL A 138 6.17 3.81 11.77
C VAL A 138 6.87 2.47 11.99
N LEU A 139 6.36 1.62 12.88
CA LEU A 139 6.95 0.31 13.17
C LEU A 139 6.98 -0.59 11.92
N TYR A 140 5.94 -0.51 11.09
CA TYR A 140 5.92 -1.22 9.82
C TYR A 140 7.00 -0.74 8.86
N LEU A 141 7.17 0.58 8.68
CA LEU A 141 8.26 1.11 7.84
C LEU A 141 9.64 0.66 8.35
N ILE A 142 9.81 0.59 9.67
CA ILE A 142 11.05 0.08 10.27
C ILE A 142 11.21 -1.42 9.94
N GLY A 143 10.15 -2.22 10.07
CA GLY A 143 10.16 -3.65 9.73
C GLY A 143 10.52 -3.91 8.27
N GLU A 144 9.95 -3.13 7.35
CA GLU A 144 10.24 -3.18 5.91
C GLU A 144 11.74 -2.94 5.63
N GLU A 145 12.34 -1.95 6.29
CA GLU A 145 13.78 -1.67 6.15
C GLU A 145 14.67 -2.75 6.76
N LEU A 146 14.20 -3.45 7.79
CA LEU A 146 14.93 -4.57 8.41
C LEU A 146 14.87 -5.84 7.56
N GLU A 147 13.75 -6.11 6.88
CA GLU A 147 13.58 -7.29 6.04
C GLU A 147 14.50 -7.27 4.80
N HIS A 148 14.90 -6.08 4.36
CA HIS A 148 15.73 -5.92 3.17
C HIS A 148 17.23 -6.23 3.38
N ARG A 149 17.62 -6.88 4.49
CA ARG A 149 19.03 -7.14 4.86
C ARG A 149 19.32 -8.56 5.33
#